data_AF-A0A1H7FNN9-F1
#
_entry.id   AF-A0A1H7FNN9-F1
#
_cell.length_a   1.000
_cell.length_b   1.000
_cell.length_c   1.000
_cell.angle_alpha   90.00
_cell.angle_beta   90.00
_cell.angle_gamma   90.00
#
_symmetry.space_group_name_H-M   'P 1'
#
loop_
_entity.id
_entity.type
_entity.pdbx_description
1 polymer ?
#
loop_
_entity_poly.entity_id
_entity_poly.type
_entity_poly.pdbx_seq_one_letter_code
_entity_poly.pdbx_strand_id
1 'polypeptide(L)'
;MVRRTIKVVDPVYKTVAQGAFSSVGIGEGRVIPALIIDVEDDENIPELMRLHNELPPGDAKTQWSLPKTFFAPKHIYLIVEFLQPMEIGFVIEFHLSSQYSLVDGIIRSKAFCLMTGKSTDKVSQRIKDGIVIEVPNSEFEKKWNKLLIDVLKKEFRTMGAPKKEVQNLIPEHIKSMREVWNFRRAT
;
A
#
# COMPACT_ATOMS: atom_id res chain seq x y z
N MET A 1 5.45 19.88 -20.04
CA MET A 1 5.11 19.01 -18.90
C MET A 1 3.71 18.44 -19.14
N VAL A 2 3.63 17.21 -19.68
CA VAL A 2 2.34 16.61 -20.07
C VAL A 2 1.61 16.18 -18.80
N ARG A 3 0.58 16.95 -18.40
CA ARG A 3 -0.36 16.54 -17.36
C ARG A 3 -1.23 15.43 -17.95
N ARG A 4 -0.88 14.17 -17.72
CA ARG A 4 -1.83 13.07 -17.92
C ARG A 4 -2.87 13.17 -16.81
N THR A 5 -4.05 13.68 -17.17
CA THR A 5 -5.26 13.49 -16.40
C THR A 5 -5.52 11.99 -16.36
N ILE A 6 -5.29 11.36 -15.21
CA ILE A 6 -5.63 9.95 -15.03
C ILE A 6 -7.15 9.87 -15.22
N LYS A 7 -7.59 9.02 -16.17
CA LYS A 7 -9.01 8.64 -16.27
C LYS A 7 -9.45 8.22 -14.86
N VAL A 8 -10.65 8.58 -14.44
CA VAL A 8 -11.20 8.04 -13.20
C VAL A 8 -11.20 6.52 -13.36
N VAL A 9 -10.29 5.87 -12.62
CA VAL A 9 -10.22 4.42 -12.56
C VAL A 9 -11.18 4.05 -11.44
N ASP A 10 -12.38 3.65 -11.84
CA ASP A 10 -13.42 3.06 -11.01
C ASP A 10 -13.37 1.56 -11.36
N PRO A 11 -13.31 0.63 -10.39
CA PRO A 11 -13.68 0.73 -8.97
C PRO A 11 -12.61 1.22 -7.98
N VAL A 12 -13.06 1.73 -6.83
CA VAL A 12 -12.23 2.07 -5.65
C VAL A 12 -12.48 1.07 -4.51
N TYR A 13 -11.42 0.44 -4.03
CA TYR A 13 -11.45 -0.57 -2.99
C TYR A 13 -10.82 -0.11 -1.68
N LYS A 14 -11.40 -0.60 -0.58
CA LYS A 14 -10.85 -0.42 0.77
C LYS A 14 -10.14 -1.68 1.22
N THR A 15 -9.13 -1.47 2.04
CA THR A 15 -8.41 -2.56 2.71
C THR A 15 -9.18 -3.01 3.95
N VAL A 16 -9.50 -4.30 4.01
CA VAL A 16 -10.23 -4.93 5.13
C VAL A 16 -9.32 -5.68 6.10
N ALA A 17 -8.14 -6.08 5.64
CA ALA A 17 -7.08 -6.60 6.48
C ALA A 17 -5.71 -6.23 5.91
N GLN A 18 -4.72 -6.16 6.79
CA GLN A 18 -3.34 -5.85 6.43
C GLN A 18 -2.37 -6.71 7.24
N GLY A 19 -1.19 -6.92 6.69
CA GLY A 19 -0.13 -7.67 7.30
C GLY A 19 1.15 -7.54 6.49
N ALA A 20 2.06 -8.47 6.68
CA ALA A 20 3.26 -8.58 5.88
C ALA A 20 3.75 -10.01 5.87
N PHE A 21 4.56 -10.35 4.87
CA PHE A 21 5.23 -11.63 4.81
C PHE A 21 6.65 -11.43 4.29
N SER A 22 7.48 -12.45 4.48
CA SER A 22 8.82 -12.49 3.93
C SER A 22 9.12 -13.92 3.47
N SER A 23 9.61 -14.04 2.25
CA SER A 23 9.98 -15.29 1.61
C SER A 23 11.32 -15.12 0.90
N VAL A 24 12.21 -16.10 1.00
CA VAL A 24 13.50 -16.04 0.29
C VAL A 24 13.30 -16.02 -1.22
N GLY A 25 12.28 -16.74 -1.71
CA GLY A 25 11.96 -16.80 -3.14
C GLY A 25 11.27 -15.56 -3.72
N ILE A 26 10.82 -14.61 -2.87
CA ILE A 26 10.11 -13.40 -3.32
C ILE A 26 10.80 -12.18 -2.73
N GLY A 27 11.25 -11.27 -3.60
CA GLY A 27 11.91 -10.04 -3.16
C GLY A 27 13.18 -10.29 -2.33
N GLU A 28 13.83 -11.45 -2.52
CA GLU A 28 15.06 -11.88 -1.87
C GLU A 28 15.02 -11.84 -0.33
N GLY A 29 13.90 -12.23 0.28
CA GLY A 29 13.72 -12.25 1.73
C GLY A 29 13.32 -10.91 2.35
N ARG A 30 13.11 -9.85 1.56
CA ARG A 30 12.56 -8.58 2.06
C ARG A 30 11.16 -8.79 2.65
N VAL A 31 10.80 -7.98 3.64
CA VAL A 31 9.41 -7.90 4.10
C VAL A 31 8.57 -7.19 3.03
N ILE A 32 7.52 -7.86 2.57
CA ILE A 32 6.56 -7.33 1.61
C ILE A 32 5.23 -7.12 2.36
N PRO A 33 4.69 -5.89 2.37
CA PRO A 33 3.37 -5.64 2.91
C PRO A 33 2.31 -6.40 2.12
N ALA A 34 1.32 -6.88 2.84
CA ALA A 34 0.24 -7.69 2.29
C ALA A 34 -1.08 -7.11 2.74
N LEU A 35 -2.04 -7.06 1.83
CA LEU A 35 -3.32 -6.41 2.07
C LEU A 35 -4.45 -7.21 1.42
N ILE A 36 -5.58 -7.26 2.13
CA ILE A 36 -6.83 -7.84 1.65
C ILE A 36 -7.76 -6.69 1.33
N ILE A 37 -8.29 -6.64 0.11
CA ILE A 37 -9.34 -5.70 -0.27
C ILE A 37 -10.71 -6.38 -0.23
N ASP A 38 -11.71 -5.60 0.17
CA ASP A 38 -13.11 -5.98 -0.08
C ASP A 38 -13.40 -5.70 -1.55
N VAL A 39 -13.86 -6.71 -2.26
CA VAL A 39 -14.28 -6.57 -3.66
C VAL A 39 -15.80 -6.62 -3.82
N GLU A 40 -16.55 -6.72 -2.70
CA GLU A 40 -18.02 -6.79 -2.67
C GLU A 40 -18.58 -7.68 -3.81
N ASP A 41 -19.31 -7.09 -4.76
CA ASP A 41 -19.95 -7.76 -5.90
C ASP A 41 -19.12 -7.69 -7.20
N ASP A 42 -17.87 -7.20 -7.18
CA ASP A 42 -16.99 -7.18 -8.36
C ASP A 42 -16.33 -8.54 -8.60
N GLU A 43 -16.80 -9.25 -9.62
CA GLU A 43 -16.28 -10.56 -10.04
C GLU A 43 -14.95 -10.47 -10.81
N ASN A 44 -14.57 -9.31 -11.33
CA ASN A 44 -13.38 -9.16 -12.17
C ASN A 44 -12.08 -9.31 -11.37
N ILE A 45 -12.02 -8.79 -10.14
CA ILE A 45 -10.81 -8.91 -9.32
C ILE A 45 -10.57 -10.36 -8.88
N PRO A 46 -11.58 -11.11 -8.36
CA PRO A 46 -11.43 -12.55 -8.15
C PRO A 46 -10.98 -13.31 -9.40
N GLU A 47 -11.52 -12.98 -10.58
CA GLU A 47 -11.11 -13.61 -11.84
C GLU A 47 -9.65 -13.28 -12.20
N LEU A 48 -9.21 -12.03 -12.02
CA LEU A 48 -7.81 -11.65 -12.15
C LEU A 48 -6.90 -12.48 -11.21
N MET A 49 -7.30 -12.65 -9.94
CA MET A 49 -6.56 -13.48 -8.97
C MET A 49 -6.46 -14.93 -9.45
N ARG A 50 -7.57 -15.49 -9.94
CA ARG A 50 -7.61 -16.87 -10.48
C ARG A 50 -6.67 -17.03 -11.67
N LEU A 51 -6.76 -16.13 -12.65
CA LEU A 51 -5.93 -16.16 -13.86
C LEU A 51 -4.44 -16.08 -13.54
N HIS A 52 -4.03 -15.24 -12.58
CA HIS A 52 -2.63 -15.14 -12.17
C HIS A 52 -2.08 -16.38 -11.44
N ASN A 53 -2.94 -17.21 -10.85
CA ASN A 53 -2.53 -18.47 -10.24
C ASN A 53 -2.34 -19.59 -11.29
N GLU A 54 -3.01 -19.48 -12.44
CA GLU A 54 -2.99 -20.49 -13.51
C GLU A 54 -2.03 -20.10 -14.65
N LEU A 55 -1.77 -18.81 -14.84
CA LEU A 55 -0.96 -18.26 -15.93
C LEU A 55 0.36 -17.68 -15.43
N PRO A 56 1.36 -17.53 -16.32
CA PRO A 56 2.60 -16.82 -15.97
C PRO A 56 2.33 -15.39 -15.47
N PRO A 57 3.26 -14.80 -14.68
CA PRO A 57 3.15 -13.42 -14.24
C PRO A 57 2.97 -12.45 -15.41
N GLY A 58 2.01 -11.55 -15.28
CA GLY A 58 1.73 -10.47 -16.24
C GLY A 58 2.27 -9.11 -15.79
N ASP A 59 2.03 -8.10 -16.62
CA ASP A 59 2.46 -6.72 -16.38
C ASP A 59 1.40 -5.90 -15.64
N ALA A 60 1.82 -5.15 -14.63
CA ALA A 60 1.00 -4.17 -13.94
C ALA A 60 1.72 -2.82 -13.82
N LYS A 61 0.97 -1.73 -13.90
CA LYS A 61 1.42 -0.37 -13.62
C LYS A 61 0.79 0.11 -12.32
N THR A 62 1.56 0.86 -11.55
CA THR A 62 1.07 1.45 -10.32
C THR A 62 1.43 2.93 -10.23
N GLN A 63 0.52 3.70 -9.64
CA GLN A 63 0.73 5.13 -9.45
C GLN A 63 0.08 5.64 -8.17
N TRP A 64 0.86 6.32 -7.34
CA TRP A 64 0.34 7.03 -6.18
C TRP A 64 -0.41 8.30 -6.59
N SER A 65 -1.56 8.53 -5.94
CA SER A 65 -2.38 9.72 -6.12
C SER A 65 -2.83 10.28 -4.77
N LEU A 66 -2.97 11.60 -4.71
CA LEU A 66 -3.47 12.31 -3.54
C LEU A 66 -4.71 13.10 -3.95
N PRO A 67 -5.73 13.19 -3.08
CA PRO A 67 -6.91 14.00 -3.36
C PRO A 67 -6.51 15.46 -3.55
N LYS A 68 -7.22 16.16 -4.44
CA LYS A 68 -7.10 17.62 -4.58
C LYS A 68 -7.80 18.26 -3.39
N THR A 69 -7.04 18.70 -2.40
CA THR A 69 -7.56 19.37 -1.20
C THR A 69 -6.64 20.50 -0.78
N PHE A 70 -7.21 21.52 -0.14
CA PHE A 70 -6.48 22.62 0.50
C PHE A 70 -6.01 22.27 1.92
N PHE A 71 -6.52 21.17 2.49
CA PHE A 71 -6.15 20.67 3.82
C PHE A 71 -5.21 19.46 3.72
N ALA A 72 -4.62 19.06 4.86
CA ALA A 72 -3.90 17.79 4.93
C ALA A 72 -4.84 16.64 4.49
N PRO A 73 -4.43 15.81 3.52
CA PRO A 73 -5.29 14.74 3.02
C PRO A 73 -5.54 13.72 4.13
N LYS A 74 -6.77 13.19 4.18
CA LYS A 74 -7.12 12.08 5.08
C LYS A 74 -6.84 10.72 4.43
N HIS A 75 -6.92 10.66 3.11
CA HIS A 75 -6.74 9.45 2.32
C HIS A 75 -5.63 9.64 1.30
N ILE A 76 -5.00 8.53 0.93
CA ILE A 76 -4.08 8.39 -0.19
C ILE A 76 -4.56 7.23 -1.06
N TYR A 77 -4.32 7.31 -2.36
CA TYR A 77 -4.78 6.33 -3.32
C TYR A 77 -3.61 5.69 -4.05
N LEU A 78 -3.65 4.38 -4.24
CA LEU A 78 -2.77 3.65 -5.15
C LEU A 78 -3.59 3.16 -6.34
N ILE A 79 -3.29 3.71 -7.51
CA ILE A 79 -3.91 3.29 -8.77
C ILE A 79 -3.13 2.08 -9.26
N VAL A 80 -3.83 1.03 -9.66
CA VAL A 80 -3.27 -0.22 -10.18
C VAL A 80 -3.92 -0.50 -11.53
N GLU A 81 -3.11 -0.73 -12.55
CA GLU A 81 -3.55 -1.08 -13.90
C GLU A 81 -2.83 -2.36 -14.33
N PHE A 82 -3.55 -3.48 -14.37
CA PHE A 82 -3.09 -4.71 -14.99
C PHE A 82 -3.23 -4.62 -16.51
N LEU A 83 -2.20 -5.06 -17.23
CA LEU A 83 -2.17 -5.17 -18.69
C LEU A 83 -2.27 -6.62 -19.14
N GLN A 84 -1.80 -7.55 -18.30
CA GLN A 84 -1.86 -9.00 -18.51
C GLN A 84 -2.03 -9.69 -17.15
N PRO A 85 -2.68 -10.88 -17.08
CA PRO A 85 -3.35 -11.58 -18.17
C PRO A 85 -4.71 -10.98 -18.55
N MET A 86 -5.20 -10.01 -17.77
CA MET A 86 -6.46 -9.32 -17.98
C MET A 86 -6.25 -7.81 -17.86
N GLU A 87 -6.79 -7.04 -18.80
CA GLU A 87 -6.75 -5.57 -18.73
C GLU A 87 -7.78 -5.08 -17.72
N ILE A 88 -7.33 -4.64 -16.55
CA ILE A 88 -8.18 -4.11 -15.49
C ILE A 88 -7.48 -3.01 -14.70
N GLY A 89 -8.21 -1.93 -14.43
CA GLY A 89 -7.74 -0.84 -13.59
C GLY A 89 -8.63 -0.70 -12.35
N PHE A 90 -8.02 -0.47 -11.19
CA PHE A 90 -8.74 -0.13 -9.96
C PHE A 90 -7.88 0.76 -9.06
N VAL A 91 -8.49 1.25 -7.99
CA VAL A 91 -7.82 2.10 -6.99
C VAL A 91 -7.92 1.46 -5.62
N ILE A 92 -6.83 1.47 -4.86
CA ILE A 92 -6.83 1.10 -3.45
C ILE A 92 -6.77 2.38 -2.62
N GLU A 93 -7.76 2.58 -1.76
CA GLU A 93 -7.80 3.68 -0.79
C GLU A 93 -7.13 3.28 0.53
N PHE A 94 -6.32 4.19 1.08
CA PHE A 94 -5.75 4.06 2.42
C PHE A 94 -6.09 5.26 3.29
N HIS A 95 -6.59 5.01 4.50
CA HIS A 95 -6.83 6.05 5.50
C HIS A 95 -5.53 6.35 6.27
N LEU A 96 -5.01 7.57 6.12
CA LEU A 96 -3.67 7.93 6.59
C LEU A 96 -3.51 7.87 8.11
N SER A 97 -4.56 8.05 8.91
CA SER A 97 -4.40 7.99 10.37
C SER A 97 -4.22 6.56 10.91
N SER A 98 -4.58 5.54 10.14
CA SER A 98 -4.55 4.13 10.58
C SER A 98 -3.66 3.26 9.73
N GLN A 99 -3.31 3.71 8.52
CA GLN A 99 -2.61 2.89 7.51
C GLN A 99 -1.33 3.55 6.98
N TYR A 100 -0.84 4.62 7.60
CA TYR A 100 0.41 5.26 7.18
C TYR A 100 1.60 4.28 7.19
N SER A 101 1.63 3.33 8.14
CA SER A 101 2.70 2.34 8.24
C SER A 101 2.67 1.36 7.06
N LEU A 102 1.48 0.92 6.66
CA LEU A 102 1.28 0.08 5.47
C LEU A 102 1.78 0.81 4.21
N VAL A 103 1.34 2.07 4.02
CA VAL A 103 1.77 2.89 2.87
C VAL A 103 3.29 3.08 2.84
N ASP A 104 3.92 3.37 3.98
CA ASP A 104 5.39 3.48 4.06
C ASP A 104 6.07 2.15 3.71
N GLY A 105 5.52 1.04 4.16
CA GLY A 105 5.99 -0.31 3.82
C GLY A 105 5.93 -0.59 2.32
N ILE A 106 4.84 -0.22 1.64
CA ILE A 106 4.67 -0.44 0.19
C ILE A 106 5.72 0.36 -0.58
N ILE A 107 5.90 1.64 -0.22
CA ILE A 107 6.89 2.51 -0.85
C ILE A 107 8.31 1.97 -0.67
N ARG A 108 8.64 1.43 0.51
CA ARG A 108 9.99 0.94 0.84
C ARG A 108 10.33 -0.41 0.23
N SER A 109 9.39 -1.33 0.32
CA SER A 109 9.54 -2.67 -0.27
C SER A 109 9.45 -2.62 -1.80
N LYS A 110 8.88 -1.54 -2.36
CA LYS A 110 8.59 -1.36 -3.79
C LYS A 110 7.64 -2.42 -4.33
N ALA A 111 6.82 -2.99 -3.46
CA ALA A 111 5.88 -4.02 -3.81
C ALA A 111 4.80 -4.13 -2.74
N PHE A 112 3.72 -4.82 -3.06
CA PHE A 112 2.78 -5.34 -2.09
C PHE A 112 2.15 -6.62 -2.60
N CYS A 113 1.63 -7.44 -1.69
CA CYS A 113 0.82 -8.58 -2.04
C CYS A 113 -0.66 -8.24 -1.88
N LEU A 114 -1.39 -8.33 -2.99
CA LEU A 114 -2.83 -8.13 -3.08
C LEU A 114 -3.56 -9.45 -2.90
N MET A 115 -4.57 -9.46 -2.04
CA MET A 115 -5.53 -10.54 -1.89
C MET A 115 -6.95 -9.95 -1.88
N THR A 116 -7.94 -10.78 -2.16
CA THR A 116 -9.35 -10.45 -1.98
C THR A 116 -9.93 -11.23 -0.80
N GLY A 117 -10.93 -10.66 -0.12
CA GLY A 117 -11.56 -11.31 1.02
C GLY A 117 -12.43 -10.40 1.85
N LYS A 118 -12.87 -10.91 3.00
CA LYS A 118 -13.73 -10.20 3.97
C LYS A 118 -12.91 -9.75 5.18
N SER A 119 -13.46 -8.84 5.97
CA SER A 119 -12.83 -8.32 7.20
C SER A 119 -12.49 -9.37 8.26
N THR A 120 -13.08 -10.57 8.20
CA THR A 120 -12.74 -11.70 9.07
C THR A 120 -11.50 -12.47 8.62
N ASP A 121 -11.03 -12.24 7.40
CA ASP A 121 -9.89 -12.95 6.84
C ASP A 121 -8.56 -12.44 7.36
N LYS A 122 -7.57 -13.34 7.44
CA LYS A 122 -6.20 -13.01 7.84
C LYS A 122 -5.24 -13.24 6.69
N VAL A 123 -4.30 -12.31 6.53
CA VAL A 123 -3.19 -12.42 5.55
C VAL A 123 -2.47 -13.76 5.63
N SER A 124 -2.18 -14.23 6.85
CA SER A 124 -1.46 -15.50 7.06
C SER A 124 -2.18 -16.73 6.52
N GLN A 125 -3.51 -16.65 6.32
CA GLN A 125 -4.32 -17.76 5.80
C GLN A 125 -4.45 -17.73 4.28
N ARG A 126 -4.26 -16.56 3.64
CA ARG A 126 -4.52 -16.33 2.20
C ARG A 126 -3.28 -16.00 1.38
N ILE A 127 -2.10 -15.97 1.99
CA ILE A 127 -0.87 -15.50 1.32
C ILE A 127 -0.52 -16.28 0.04
N LYS A 128 -0.98 -17.52 -0.09
CA LYS A 128 -0.76 -18.35 -1.28
C LYS A 128 -1.61 -17.93 -2.48
N ASP A 129 -2.72 -17.24 -2.23
CA ASP A 129 -3.69 -16.83 -3.25
C ASP A 129 -3.42 -15.40 -3.73
N GLY A 130 -2.41 -14.74 -3.17
CA GLY A 130 -2.15 -13.32 -3.39
C GLY A 130 -1.21 -13.05 -4.55
N ILE A 131 -1.44 -11.94 -5.25
CA ILE A 131 -0.57 -11.46 -6.32
C ILE A 131 0.41 -10.44 -5.76
N VAL A 132 1.70 -10.63 -6.01
CA VAL A 132 2.71 -9.60 -5.70
C VAL A 132 2.80 -8.60 -6.85
N ILE A 133 2.54 -7.34 -6.55
CA ILE A 133 2.50 -6.25 -7.52
C ILE A 133 3.65 -5.28 -7.22
N GLU A 134 4.42 -4.93 -8.25
CA GLU A 134 5.52 -3.97 -8.14
C GLU A 134 5.01 -2.53 -8.04
N VAL A 135 5.64 -1.76 -7.16
CA VAL A 135 5.46 -0.32 -7.01
C VAL A 135 6.80 0.36 -7.24
N PRO A 136 7.09 0.79 -8.48
CA PRO A 136 8.40 1.30 -8.82
C PRO A 136 8.71 2.57 -8.04
N ASN A 137 10.01 2.80 -7.84
CA ASN A 137 10.49 4.04 -7.27
C ASN A 137 9.95 5.23 -8.07
N SER A 138 9.33 6.17 -7.37
CA SER A 138 8.78 7.36 -7.98
C SER A 138 9.16 8.59 -7.16
N GLU A 139 9.05 9.77 -7.79
CA GLU A 139 9.22 11.05 -7.11
C GLU A 139 8.23 11.23 -5.94
N PHE A 140 7.19 10.39 -5.89
CA PHE A 140 6.23 10.34 -4.80
C PHE A 140 6.89 10.08 -3.45
N GLU A 141 8.00 9.33 -3.36
CA GLU A 141 8.66 9.04 -2.08
C GLU A 141 9.05 10.33 -1.32
N LYS A 142 9.53 11.35 -2.03
CA LYS A 142 9.87 12.65 -1.42
C LYS A 142 8.62 13.34 -0.88
N LYS A 143 7.50 13.24 -1.61
CA LYS A 143 6.20 13.80 -1.20
C LYS A 143 5.64 13.05 0.00
N TRP A 144 5.75 11.72 -0.02
CA TRP A 144 5.34 10.83 1.06
C TRP A 144 6.05 11.15 2.37
N ASN A 145 7.37 11.30 2.36
CA ASN A 145 8.14 11.60 3.57
C ASN A 145 7.66 12.89 4.26
N LYS A 146 7.31 13.93 3.48
CA LYS A 146 6.74 15.18 4.03
C LYS A 146 5.34 14.94 4.60
N LEU A 147 4.50 14.22 3.85
CA LEU A 147 3.13 13.91 4.27
C LEU A 147 3.10 13.07 5.55
N LEU A 148 3.94 12.05 5.67
CA LEU A 148 4.05 11.19 6.85
C LEU A 148 4.38 12.00 8.10
N ILE A 149 5.32 12.94 8.01
CA ILE A 149 5.65 13.85 9.11
C ILE A 149 4.42 14.64 9.56
N ASP A 150 3.62 15.16 8.63
CA ASP A 150 2.43 15.95 8.96
C ASP A 150 1.29 15.10 9.55
N VAL A 151 1.13 13.86 9.08
CA VAL A 151 0.22 12.87 9.68
C VAL A 151 0.62 12.60 11.14
N LEU A 152 1.89 12.29 11.40
CA LEU A 152 2.38 11.98 12.74
C LEU A 152 2.34 13.20 13.67
N LYS A 153 2.65 14.41 13.17
CA LYS A 153 2.46 15.65 13.94
C LYS A 153 1.04 15.79 14.45
N LYS A 154 0.05 15.50 13.59
CA LYS A 154 -1.36 15.60 13.95
C LYS A 154 -1.75 14.53 14.96
N GLU A 155 -1.27 13.31 14.75
CA GLU A 155 -1.54 12.16 15.63
C GLU A 155 -0.98 12.39 17.04
N PHE A 156 0.31 12.71 17.18
CA PHE A 156 0.92 12.97 18.49
C PHE A 156 0.29 14.16 19.23
N ARG A 157 -0.08 15.22 18.51
CA ARG A 157 -0.82 16.35 19.12
C ARG A 157 -2.20 15.94 19.62
N THR A 158 -2.88 15.06 18.89
CA THR A 158 -4.20 14.52 19.30
C THR A 158 -4.06 13.66 20.56
N MET A 159 -2.92 12.97 20.72
CA MET A 159 -2.56 12.24 21.94
C MET A 159 -2.09 13.15 23.10
N GLY A 160 -2.07 14.47 22.93
CA GLY A 160 -1.71 15.43 23.98
C GLY A 160 -0.21 15.72 24.12
N ALA A 161 0.63 15.26 23.20
CA ALA A 161 2.08 15.49 23.29
C ALA A 161 2.43 16.99 23.12
N PRO A 162 3.29 17.57 23.97
CA PRO A 162 3.77 18.94 23.83
C PRO A 162 4.48 19.18 22.50
N LYS A 163 4.30 20.37 21.90
CA LYS A 163 4.87 20.72 20.58
C LYS A 163 6.38 20.47 20.47
N LYS A 164 7.15 20.72 21.53
CA LYS A 164 8.60 20.48 21.58
C LYS A 164 8.94 18.98 21.53
N GLU A 165 8.20 18.16 22.25
CA GLU A 165 8.39 16.71 22.27
C GLU A 165 8.01 16.07 20.93
N VAL A 166 6.93 16.53 20.30
CA VAL A 166 6.49 16.06 18.97
C VAL A 166 7.61 16.16 17.93
N GLN A 167 8.45 17.20 17.99
CA GLN A 167 9.56 17.36 17.03
C GLN A 167 10.62 16.26 17.16
N ASN A 168 10.84 15.75 18.38
CA ASN A 168 11.82 14.71 18.66
C ASN A 168 11.24 13.31 18.46
N LEU A 169 9.96 13.11 18.80
CA LEU A 169 9.28 11.80 18.70
C LEU A 169 9.08 11.35 17.24
N ILE A 170 8.87 12.28 16.30
CA ILE A 170 8.58 11.92 14.91
C ILE A 170 9.74 11.18 14.23
N PRO A 171 10.99 11.68 14.24
CA PRO A 171 12.12 10.95 13.66
C PRO A 171 12.31 9.56 14.28
N GLU A 172 12.16 9.44 15.61
CA GLU A 172 12.30 8.17 16.33
C GLU A 172 11.22 7.17 15.92
N HIS A 173 9.95 7.59 15.90
CA HIS A 173 8.83 6.76 15.47
C HIS A 173 8.98 6.29 14.02
N ILE A 174 9.35 7.21 13.13
CA ILE A 174 9.62 6.88 11.73
C ILE A 174 10.75 5.86 11.62
N LYS A 175 11.85 6.04 12.38
CA LYS A 175 12.98 5.11 12.39
C LYS A 175 12.54 3.71 12.84
N SER A 176 11.92 3.60 14.01
CA SER A 176 11.47 2.31 14.58
C SER A 176 10.44 1.62 13.68
N MET A 177 9.49 2.36 13.12
CA MET A 177 8.55 1.80 12.15
C MET A 177 9.25 1.22 10.93
N ARG A 178 10.29 1.89 10.44
CA ARG A 178 11.03 1.50 9.22
C ARG A 178 12.01 0.35 9.44
N GLU A 179 12.47 0.15 10.67
CA GLU A 179 13.27 -1.02 11.04
C GLU A 179 12.53 -2.33 10.73
N VAL A 180 11.20 -2.36 10.95
CA VAL A 180 10.35 -3.50 10.60
C VAL A 180 10.42 -3.83 9.10
N TRP A 181 10.36 -2.81 8.24
CA TRP A 181 10.40 -2.98 6.78
C TRP A 181 11.79 -3.32 6.24
N ASN A 182 12.84 -3.00 7.01
CA ASN A 182 14.22 -3.34 6.66
C ASN A 182 14.59 -4.76 7.08
N PHE A 183 13.72 -5.48 7.81
CA PHE A 183 13.97 -6.88 8.12
C PHE A 183 14.12 -7.68 6.83
N ARG A 184 15.09 -8.61 6.86
CA ARG A 184 15.34 -9.53 5.76
C ARG A 184 15.47 -10.92 6.33
N ARG A 185 14.64 -11.84 5.84
CA ARG A 185 14.71 -13.23 6.22
C ARG A 185 16.00 -13.82 5.66
N ALA A 186 16.89 -14.23 6.56
CA ALA A 186 18.04 -15.03 6.20
C ALA A 186 17.57 -16.43 5.76
N THR A 187 18.37 -17.04 4.88
CA THR A 187 18.18 -18.39 4.31
C THR A 187 17.76 -19.42 5.35
#